data_AF-A0ABD6BLZ4-F1
#
_entry.id   AF-A0ABD6BLZ4-F1
#
_cell.length_a   1.000
_cell.length_b   1.000
_cell.length_c   1.000
_cell.angle_alpha   90.00
_cell.angle_beta   90.00
_cell.angle_gamma   90.00
#
_symmetry.space_group_name_H-M   'P 1'
#
loop_
_entity.id
_entity.type
_entity.pdbx_description
1 polymer ?
#
loop_
_entity_poly.entity_id
_entity_poly.type
_entity_poly.pdbx_seq_one_letter_code
_entity_poly.pdbx_strand_id
1 'polypeptide(L)' 'MASGITELVVEIGTLLAYALLSGVLTYVGVLSEQTALETFTSGPAPLAVWFLVLGGIALYGGIVAVGRDLLAARLLALLH' A
#
# COMPACT_ATOMS: atom_id res chain seq x y z
N MET A 1 31.12 -15.67 3.29
CA MET A 1 30.91 -14.22 3.31
C MET A 1 30.33 -13.83 1.96
N ALA A 2 29.01 -13.85 1.82
CA ALA A 2 28.41 -13.29 0.61
C ALA A 2 28.85 -11.82 0.56
N SER A 3 29.43 -11.43 -0.58
CA SER A 3 29.91 -10.08 -0.85
C SER A 3 28.87 -9.06 -0.40
N GLY A 4 29.26 -7.99 0.31
CA GLY A 4 28.33 -6.94 0.77
C GLY A 4 27.45 -6.35 -0.34
N ILE A 5 27.83 -6.55 -1.61
CA ILE A 5 27.00 -6.23 -2.79
C ILE A 5 25.72 -7.07 -2.84
N THR A 6 25.79 -8.38 -2.54
CA THR A 6 24.62 -9.27 -2.55
C THR A 6 23.62 -8.87 -1.47
N GLU A 7 24.10 -8.48 -0.29
CA GLU A 7 23.26 -8.01 0.81
C GLU A 7 22.57 -6.69 0.45
N LEU A 8 23.30 -5.74 -0.12
CA LEU A 8 22.75 -4.47 -0.60
C LEU A 8 21.67 -4.67 -1.69
N VAL A 9 21.89 -5.59 -2.63
CA VAL A 9 20.92 -5.89 -3.70
C VAL A 9 19.63 -6.46 -3.11
N VAL A 10 19.72 -7.37 -2.13
CA VAL A 10 18.55 -7.93 -1.45
C VAL A 10 17.78 -6.85 -0.69
N GLU A 11 18.49 -5.93 -0.07
CA GLU A 11 17.89 -4.84 0.70
C GLU A 11 17.15 -3.83 -0.19
N ILE A 12 17.78 -3.38 -1.28
CA ILE A 12 17.15 -2.52 -2.28
C ILE A 12 15.94 -3.22 -2.91
N GLY A 13 16.07 -4.50 -3.27
CA GLY A 13 14.97 -5.28 -3.81
C GLY A 13 13.77 -5.35 -2.85
N THR A 14 14.05 -5.49 -1.55
CA THR A 14 13.02 -5.51 -0.51
C THR A 14 12.34 -4.14 -0.35
N LEU A 15 13.09 -3.04 -0.39
CA LEU A 15 12.50 -1.69 -0.39
C LEU A 15 11.58 -1.47 -1.59
N LEU A 16 12.02 -1.86 -2.78
CA LEU A 16 11.20 -1.74 -3.99
C LEU A 16 9.93 -2.57 -3.89
N ALA A 17 10.00 -3.77 -3.31
CA ALA A 17 8.82 -4.59 -3.07
C ALA A 17 7.81 -3.92 -2.11
N TYR A 18 8.28 -3.29 -1.03
CA TYR A 18 7.39 -2.54 -0.12
C TYR A 18 6.82 -1.29 -0.77
N ALA A 19 7.62 -0.56 -1.55
CA ALA A 19 7.14 0.60 -2.31
C ALA A 19 6.05 0.21 -3.31
N LEU A 20 6.26 -0.88 -4.04
CA LEU A 20 5.27 -1.43 -4.97
C LEU A 20 4.00 -1.88 -4.22
N LEU A 21 4.14 -2.62 -3.12
CA LEU A 21 2.99 -3.08 -2.34
C LEU A 21 2.18 -1.91 -1.78
N SER A 22 2.86 -0.90 -1.22
CA SER A 22 2.24 0.32 -0.71
C SER A 22 1.49 1.06 -1.83
N GLY A 23 2.12 1.22 -3.00
CA GLY A 23 1.52 1.85 -4.17
C GLY A 23 0.29 1.10 -4.68
N VAL A 24 0.37 -0.22 -4.81
CA VAL A 24 -0.75 -1.06 -5.29
C VAL A 24 -1.93 -1.01 -4.32
N LEU A 25 -1.69 -1.17 -3.02
CA LEU A 25 -2.75 -1.09 -2.01
C LEU A 25 -3.41 0.28 -2.01
N THR A 26 -2.62 1.36 -2.12
CA THR A 26 -3.14 2.72 -2.18
C THR A 26 -3.97 2.93 -3.44
N TYR A 27 -3.48 2.49 -4.61
CA TYR A 27 -4.18 2.63 -5.88
C TYR A 27 -5.52 1.87 -5.88
N VAL A 28 -5.52 0.62 -5.44
CA VAL A 28 -6.74 -0.19 -5.33
C VAL A 28 -7.70 0.42 -4.30
N GLY A 29 -7.19 0.97 -3.20
CA GLY A 29 -7.98 1.69 -2.22
C GLY A 29 -8.71 2.88 -2.81
N VAL A 30 -8.01 3.75 -3.53
CA VAL A 30 -8.61 4.91 -4.24
C VAL A 30 -9.64 4.46 -5.27
N LEU A 31 -9.32 3.44 -6.07
CA LEU A 31 -10.25 2.90 -7.06
C LEU A 31 -11.54 2.39 -6.39
N SER A 32 -11.41 1.69 -5.26
CA SER A 32 -12.54 1.19 -4.48
C SER A 32 -13.40 2.32 -3.93
N GLU A 33 -12.81 3.42 -3.46
CA GLU A 33 -13.57 4.60 -3.01
C GLU A 33 -14.32 5.29 -4.16
N GLN A 34 -13.72 5.37 -5.35
CA GLN A 34 -14.39 5.88 -6.56
C GLN A 34 -15.59 5.01 -6.93
N THR A 35 -15.39 3.68 -6.95
CA THR A 35 -16.48 2.72 -7.19
C THR A 35 -17.56 2.80 -6.11
N ALA A 36 -17.21 3.05 -4.85
CA ALA A 36 -18.18 3.26 -3.78
C ALA A 36 -19.08 4.46 -4.05
N LEU A 37 -18.51 5.60 -4.49
CA LEU A 37 -19.27 6.80 -4.84
C LEU A 37 -20.21 6.56 -6.04
N GLU A 38 -19.71 5.93 -7.10
CA GLU A 38 -20.53 5.56 -8.27
C GLU A 38 -21.67 4.59 -7.89
N THR A 39 -21.37 3.62 -7.04
CA THR A 39 -22.36 2.65 -6.55
C THR A 39 -23.39 3.32 -5.63
N PHE A 40 -22.98 4.29 -4.82
CA PHE A 40 -23.91 5.00 -3.95
C PHE A 40 -24.90 5.85 -4.76
N THR A 41 -24.40 6.55 -5.78
CA THR A 41 -25.23 7.40 -6.66
C THR A 41 -26.16 6.59 -7.57
N SER A 42 -25.82 5.34 -7.88
CA SER A 42 -26.68 4.44 -8.67
C SER A 42 -27.75 3.72 -7.85
N GLY A 43 -27.73 3.82 -6.52
CA GLY A 43 -28.78 3.30 -5.62
C GLY A 43 -28.44 2.09 -4.73
N PRO A 44 -27.48 1.20 -5.07
CA PRO A 44 -27.08 0.07 -4.20
C PRO A 44 -26.26 0.48 -2.95
N ALA A 45 -26.87 1.19 -2.01
CA ALA A 45 -26.19 1.70 -0.82
C ALA A 45 -25.40 0.65 0.00
N PRO A 46 -25.89 -0.59 0.24
CA PRO A 46 -25.11 -1.59 0.97
C PRO A 46 -23.81 -1.99 0.26
N LEU A 47 -23.84 -2.09 -1.07
CA LEU A 47 -22.66 -2.43 -1.88
C LEU A 47 -21.67 -1.26 -1.92
N ALA A 48 -22.16 -0.02 -1.96
CA ALA A 48 -21.31 1.16 -1.85
C ALA A 48 -20.54 1.20 -0.51
N VAL A 49 -21.22 0.90 0.60
CA VAL A 49 -20.58 0.82 1.93
C VAL A 49 -19.50 -0.26 1.95
N TRP A 50 -19.75 -1.41 1.30
CA TRP A 50 -18.75 -2.47 1.20
C TRP A 50 -17.48 -2.01 0.48
N PHE A 51 -17.62 -1.34 -0.67
CA PHE A 51 -16.48 -0.78 -1.39
C PHE A 51 -15.75 0.32 -0.60
N LEU A 52 -16.49 1.13 0.16
CA LEU A 52 -15.90 2.15 1.05
C LEU A 52 -15.05 1.51 2.15
N VAL A 53 -15.54 0.44 2.78
CA VAL A 53 -14.81 -0.27 3.84
C VAL A 53 -13.55 -0.95 3.27
N LEU A 54 -13.68 -1.66 2.15
CA LEU A 54 -12.52 -2.30 1.51
C LEU A 54 -11.49 -1.27 1.03
N GLY A 55 -11.95 -0.15 0.48
CA GLY A 55 -11.11 0.97 0.08
C GLY A 55 -10.33 1.54 1.26
N GLY A 56 -11.02 1.83 2.37
CA GLY A 56 -10.40 2.31 3.60
C GLY A 56 -9.36 1.35 4.19
N ILE A 57 -9.65 0.03 4.18
CA ILE A 57 -8.67 -0.98 4.64
C ILE A 57 -7.44 -1.00 3.72
N ALA A 58 -7.63 -0.97 2.40
CA ALA A 58 -6.53 -0.96 1.44
C ALA A 58 -5.68 0.31 1.54
N LEU A 59 -6.31 1.49 1.72
CA LEU A 59 -5.61 2.75 1.94
C LEU A 59 -4.82 2.75 3.25
N TYR A 60 -5.42 2.28 4.35
CA TYR A 60 -4.71 2.15 5.62
C TYR A 60 -3.51 1.20 5.50
N GLY A 61 -3.70 0.05 4.84
CA GLY A 61 -2.65 -0.91 4.57
C GLY A 61 -1.52 -0.32 3.72
N GLY A 62 -1.87 0.36 2.63
CA GLY A 62 -0.91 0.97 1.71
C GLY A 62 -0.13 2.12 2.35
N ILE A 63 -0.81 3.07 2.96
CA ILE A 63 -0.22 4.32 3.46
C ILE A 63 0.43 4.11 4.83
N VAL A 64 -0.30 3.56 5.79
CA VAL A 64 0.17 3.48 7.18
C VAL A 64 1.00 2.22 7.37
N ALA A 65 0.39 1.04 7.21
CA ALA A 65 1.06 -0.20 7.59
C ALA A 65 2.29 -0.51 6.71
N VAL A 66 2.21 -0.29 5.40
CA VAL A 66 3.32 -0.59 4.48
C VAL A 66 4.16 0.66 4.21
N GLY A 67 3.57 1.76 3.78
CA GLY A 67 4.29 2.96 3.36
C GLY A 67 5.05 3.62 4.51
N ARG A 68 4.38 3.88 5.63
CA ARG A 68 5.00 4.52 6.80
C ARG A 68 5.78 3.51 7.64
N ASP A 69 5.14 2.43 8.09
CA ASP A 69 5.71 1.62 9.16
C ASP A 69 6.80 0.65 8.66
N LEU A 70 6.71 0.16 7.42
CA LEU A 70 7.70 -0.75 6.84
C LEU A 70 8.70 -0.04 5.92
N LEU A 71 8.20 0.64 4.89
CA LEU A 71 9.04 1.26 3.87
C LEU A 71 9.86 2.41 4.44
N ALA A 72 9.24 3.38 5.12
CA ALA A 72 9.98 4.51 5.68
C ALA A 72 10.94 4.08 6.79
N ALA A 73 10.55 3.14 7.65
CA ALA A 73 11.43 2.60 8.69
C ALA A 73 12.67 1.93 8.11
N ARG A 74 12.52 1.09 7.07
CA ARG A 74 13.65 0.46 6.39
C ARG A 74 14.51 1.45 5.61
N LEU A 75 13.89 2.44 4.98
CA LEU A 75 14.62 3.49 4.27
C LEU A 75 15.48 4.30 5.25
N LEU A 76 14.96 4.63 6.43
CA LEU A 76 15.72 5.33 7.47
C LEU A 76 16.85 4.47 8.03
N ALA A 77 16.64 3.17 8.19
CA ALA A 77 17.69 2.25 8.65
C ALA A 77 18.86 2.14 7.67
N LEU A 78 18.60 2.26 6.37
CA LEU A 78 19.64 2.28 5.32
C LEU A 78 20.46 3.57 5.27
N LEU A 79 19.93 4.67 5.81
CA LEU A 79 20.55 5.99 5.75
C LEU A 79 21.44 6.30 6.98
N HIS A 80 21.38 5.48 8.03
CA HIS A 80 22.18 5.61 9.26
C HIS A 80 23.23 4.50 9.35
#